data_AF-B8J2C1-F1
#
_entry.id   AF-B8J2C1-F1
#
_cell.length_a   1.000
_cell.length_b   1.000
_cell.length_c   1.000
_cell.angle_alpha   90.00
_cell.angle_beta   90.00
_cell.angle_gamma   90.00
#
_symmetry.space_group_name_H-M   'P 1'
#
loop_
_entity.id
_entity.type
_entity.pdbx_description
1 polymer ?
#
loop_
_entity_poly.entity_id
_entity_poly.type
_entity_poly.pdbx_seq_one_letter_code
_entity_poly.pdbx_strand_id
1 'polypeptide(L)'
;MQETINGNAKVIEDLSALCTEADAIHHSTDSFGNAFHWFRLGTPRMLTRGAEILRQADARLAMVTAYNRRQLSEPMQEVCYHFELDGVVYNMTVTLNGEWPTVPSITPLFANADWHEREMMELYGIQVTGQPNPRRLFLDEELDAGILNEAVPLSIMMNGACTTDLWERILKDKENQS
;
A
#
# COMPACT_ATOMS: atom_id res chain seq x y z
N MET A 1 -3.86 -29.32 -19.09
CA MET A 1 -4.42 -28.09 -19.70
C MET A 1 -3.69 -26.95 -19.01
N GLN A 2 -2.72 -26.31 -19.67
CA GLN A 2 -2.02 -25.16 -19.08
C GLN A 2 -3.02 -24.00 -19.05
N GLU A 3 -3.37 -23.54 -17.85
CA GLU A 3 -4.10 -22.27 -17.69
C GLU A 3 -3.26 -21.19 -18.35
N THR A 4 -3.77 -20.62 -19.44
CA THR A 4 -3.08 -19.54 -20.14
C THR A 4 -3.35 -18.27 -19.35
N ILE A 5 -2.34 -17.75 -18.67
CA ILE A 5 -2.44 -16.50 -17.91
C ILE A 5 -2.68 -15.36 -18.91
N ASN A 6 -3.81 -14.67 -18.79
CA ASN A 6 -4.15 -13.54 -19.66
C ASN A 6 -3.29 -12.31 -19.33
N GLY A 7 -2.74 -11.62 -20.34
CA GLY A 7 -1.90 -10.43 -20.20
C GLY A 7 -0.53 -10.55 -20.88
N ASN A 8 0.26 -9.50 -20.80
CA ASN A 8 1.60 -9.44 -21.38
C ASN A 8 2.57 -10.38 -20.62
N ALA A 9 2.94 -11.50 -21.25
CA ALA A 9 3.77 -12.54 -20.66
C ALA A 9 5.15 -12.03 -20.21
N LYS A 10 5.77 -11.13 -20.99
CA LYS A 10 7.07 -10.56 -20.65
C LYS A 10 7.00 -9.69 -19.40
N VAL A 11 5.97 -8.84 -19.29
CA VAL A 11 5.75 -8.01 -18.10
C VAL A 11 5.52 -8.89 -16.87
N ILE A 12 4.71 -9.94 -17.00
CA ILE A 12 4.45 -10.89 -15.91
C ILE A 12 5.76 -11.56 -15.46
N GLU A 13 6.57 -12.05 -16.39
CA GLU A 13 7.87 -12.67 -16.09
C GLU A 13 8.83 -11.69 -15.41
N ASP A 14 9.01 -10.50 -15.98
CA ASP A 14 9.94 -9.49 -15.47
C ASP A 14 9.51 -8.98 -14.07
N LEU A 15 8.21 -8.81 -13.81
CA LEU A 15 7.69 -8.44 -12.48
C LEU A 15 7.79 -9.60 -11.47
N SER A 16 7.56 -10.84 -11.92
CA SER A 16 7.69 -12.03 -11.08
C SER A 16 9.13 -12.18 -10.55
N ALA A 17 10.13 -11.82 -11.35
CA ALA A 17 11.53 -11.84 -10.95
C ALA A 17 11.87 -10.86 -9.81
N LEU A 18 11.01 -9.87 -9.52
CA LEU A 18 11.16 -8.91 -8.41
C LEU A 18 10.53 -9.41 -7.09
N CYS A 19 9.81 -10.52 -7.15
CA CYS A 19 9.13 -11.14 -6.01
C CYS A 19 10.02 -12.22 -5.38
N THR A 20 10.12 -12.24 -4.05
CA THR A 20 11.00 -13.18 -3.33
C THR A 20 10.26 -14.26 -2.55
N GLU A 21 8.99 -14.03 -2.19
CA GLU A 21 8.18 -14.98 -1.42
C GLU A 21 7.41 -15.94 -2.34
N ALA A 22 7.12 -17.14 -1.86
CA ALA A 22 6.42 -18.17 -2.65
C ALA A 22 4.96 -17.82 -2.95
N ASP A 23 4.30 -17.05 -2.09
CA ASP A 23 2.91 -16.57 -2.22
C ASP A 23 2.84 -15.10 -2.68
N ALA A 24 3.95 -14.53 -3.15
CA ALA A 24 4.01 -13.13 -3.56
C ALA A 24 3.21 -12.84 -4.84
N ILE A 25 2.94 -13.86 -5.66
CA ILE A 25 2.33 -13.68 -6.97
C ILE A 25 0.95 -14.32 -6.97
N HIS A 26 -0.05 -13.55 -7.38
CA HIS A 26 -1.41 -14.05 -7.54
C HIS A 26 -2.02 -13.56 -8.85
N HIS A 27 -2.48 -14.51 -9.66
CA HIS A 27 -3.19 -14.25 -10.90
C HIS A 27 -4.67 -14.62 -10.71
N SER A 28 -5.56 -13.74 -11.14
CA SER A 28 -7.00 -13.97 -11.07
C SER A 28 -7.70 -13.44 -12.30
N THR A 29 -8.88 -14.00 -12.58
CA THR A 29 -9.76 -13.56 -13.66
C THR A 29 -11.19 -13.64 -13.17
N ASP A 30 -12.00 -12.62 -13.46
CA ASP A 30 -13.41 -12.60 -13.08
C ASP A 30 -14.31 -13.32 -14.10
N SER A 31 -15.61 -13.41 -13.81
CA SER A 31 -16.58 -14.04 -14.72
C SER A 31 -16.81 -13.28 -16.03
N PHE A 32 -16.31 -12.06 -16.16
CA PHE A 32 -16.39 -11.22 -17.35
C PHE A 32 -15.11 -11.28 -18.20
N GLY A 33 -14.09 -12.01 -17.75
CA GLY A 33 -12.81 -12.16 -18.44
C GLY A 33 -11.78 -11.07 -18.12
N ASN A 34 -12.06 -10.19 -17.15
CA ASN A 34 -11.08 -9.20 -16.69
C ASN A 34 -9.98 -9.90 -15.88
N ALA A 35 -8.72 -9.64 -16.22
CA ALA A 35 -7.58 -10.24 -15.56
C ALA A 35 -6.89 -9.26 -14.61
N PHE A 36 -6.52 -9.79 -13.44
CA PHE A 36 -5.82 -9.03 -12.39
C PHE A 36 -4.62 -9.83 -11.91
N HIS A 37 -3.46 -9.18 -11.93
CA HIS A 37 -2.20 -9.75 -11.46
C HIS A 37 -1.71 -8.97 -10.25
N TRP A 38 -1.29 -9.69 -9.24
CA TRP A 38 -0.76 -9.13 -8.00
C TRP A 38 0.67 -9.61 -7.81
N PHE A 39 1.56 -8.68 -7.53
CA PHE A 39 2.98 -8.91 -7.31
C PHE A 39 3.41 -8.23 -6.01
N ARG A 40 3.69 -9.01 -4.98
CA ARG A 40 4.31 -8.53 -3.74
C ARG A 40 5.82 -8.50 -3.92
N LEU A 41 6.36 -7.31 -4.12
CA LEU A 41 7.79 -7.14 -4.36
C LEU A 41 8.58 -7.45 -3.09
N GLY A 42 9.78 -8.03 -3.24
CA GLY A 42 10.57 -8.46 -2.09
C GLY A 42 11.05 -7.32 -1.19
N THR A 43 11.31 -6.13 -1.76
CA THR A 43 11.65 -4.93 -0.99
C THR A 43 11.08 -3.67 -1.65
N PRO A 44 10.84 -2.58 -0.90
CA PRO A 44 10.38 -1.30 -1.48
C PRO A 44 11.31 -0.74 -2.56
N ARG A 45 12.61 -1.06 -2.51
CA ARG A 45 13.60 -0.62 -3.51
C ARG A 45 13.32 -1.17 -4.91
N MET A 46 12.65 -2.31 -5.02
CA MET A 46 12.30 -2.91 -6.31
C MET A 46 11.16 -2.17 -7.01
N LEU A 47 10.43 -1.29 -6.31
CA LEU A 47 9.29 -0.57 -6.86
C LEU A 47 9.66 0.27 -8.09
N THR A 48 10.76 1.02 -8.05
CA THR A 48 11.20 1.83 -9.19
C THR A 48 11.51 0.93 -10.39
N ARG A 49 12.11 -0.24 -10.16
CA ARG A 49 12.40 -1.20 -11.24
C ARG A 49 11.13 -1.80 -11.83
N GLY A 50 10.14 -2.15 -11.01
CA GLY A 50 8.83 -2.60 -11.47
C GLY A 50 8.09 -1.53 -12.28
N ALA A 51 8.17 -0.28 -11.83
CA ALA A 51 7.61 0.86 -12.53
C ALA A 51 8.30 1.12 -13.88
N GLU A 52 9.62 0.93 -13.99
CA GLU A 52 10.34 1.00 -15.27
C GLU A 52 9.85 -0.05 -16.27
N ILE A 53 9.65 -1.31 -15.82
CA ILE A 53 9.14 -2.41 -16.66
C ILE A 53 7.77 -2.03 -17.24
N LEU A 54 6.87 -1.56 -16.38
CA LEU A 54 5.53 -1.15 -16.78
C LEU A 54 5.54 0.09 -17.67
N ARG A 55 6.42 1.06 -17.41
CA ARG A 55 6.58 2.25 -18.25
C ARG A 55 7.08 1.90 -19.66
N GLN A 56 8.00 0.95 -19.77
CA GLN A 56 8.53 0.46 -21.05
C GLN A 56 7.48 -0.30 -21.85
N ALA A 57 6.54 -0.95 -21.16
CA ALA A 57 5.38 -1.61 -21.77
C ALA A 57 4.23 -0.63 -22.09
N ASP A 58 4.41 0.68 -21.87
CA ASP A 58 3.40 1.73 -22.04
C ASP A 58 2.15 1.57 -21.16
N ALA A 59 2.30 0.93 -20.00
CA ALA A 59 1.25 0.84 -19.00
C ALA A 59 0.93 2.21 -18.39
N ARG A 60 -0.31 2.38 -17.92
CA ARG A 60 -0.78 3.58 -17.23
C ARG A 60 -0.87 3.33 -15.73
N LEU A 61 -0.32 4.24 -14.92
CA LEU A 61 -0.59 4.27 -13.47
C LEU A 61 -2.03 4.74 -13.25
N ALA A 62 -2.87 3.88 -12.67
CA ALA A 62 -4.28 4.16 -12.41
C ALA A 62 -4.50 4.82 -11.04
N MET A 63 -3.90 4.28 -9.98
CA MET A 63 -3.98 4.83 -8.62
C MET A 63 -2.87 4.25 -7.74
N VAL A 64 -2.61 4.89 -6.59
CA VAL A 64 -1.80 4.32 -5.50
C VAL A 64 -2.65 4.28 -4.24
N THR A 65 -2.56 3.19 -3.49
CA THR A 65 -3.26 3.04 -2.21
C THR A 65 -2.27 2.67 -1.12
N ALA A 66 -2.53 3.14 0.09
CA ALA A 66 -1.79 2.78 1.29
C ALA A 66 -2.76 2.26 2.34
N TYR A 67 -2.37 1.23 3.08
CA TYR A 67 -3.21 0.67 4.13
C TYR A 67 -2.39 -0.01 5.22
N ASN A 68 -2.96 -0.09 6.42
CA ASN A 68 -2.36 -0.79 7.55
C ASN A 68 -2.76 -2.27 7.50
N ARG A 69 -1.78 -3.18 7.51
CA ARG A 69 -2.02 -4.60 7.75
C ARG A 69 -2.24 -4.80 9.25
N ARG A 70 -3.38 -5.38 9.61
CA ARG A 70 -3.67 -5.76 10.99
C ARG A 70 -2.81 -6.97 11.38
N GLN A 71 -1.64 -6.73 11.94
CA GLN A 71 -0.95 -7.70 12.78
C GLN A 71 -0.95 -7.21 14.23
N LEU A 72 -1.18 -8.15 15.16
CA LEU A 72 -1.43 -7.88 16.58
C LEU A 72 -0.20 -7.30 17.32
N SER A 73 0.99 -7.32 16.73
CA SER A 73 2.26 -6.97 17.40
C SER A 73 2.96 -5.72 16.85
N GLU A 74 2.85 -5.42 15.55
CA GLU A 74 3.52 -4.25 14.95
C GLU A 74 2.67 -3.62 13.83
N PRO A 75 2.55 -2.29 13.76
CA PRO A 75 1.89 -1.60 12.66
C PRO A 75 2.74 -1.78 11.39
N MET A 76 2.24 -2.58 10.46
CA MET A 76 2.90 -2.82 9.18
C MET A 76 2.06 -2.17 8.08
N GLN A 77 2.65 -1.19 7.40
CA GLN A 77 2.01 -0.47 6.29
C GLN A 77 2.30 -1.21 4.98
N GLU A 78 1.31 -1.30 4.10
CA GLU A 78 1.49 -1.78 2.74
C GLU A 78 1.03 -0.70 1.76
N VAL A 79 1.80 -0.52 0.69
CA VAL A 79 1.46 0.40 -0.41
C VAL A 79 1.27 -0.42 -1.68
N CYS A 80 0.20 -0.14 -2.40
CA CYS A 80 -0.11 -0.76 -3.68
C CYS A 80 -0.16 0.27 -4.80
N TYR A 81 0.58 0.02 -5.87
CA TYR A 81 0.55 0.78 -7.11
C TYR A 81 -0.21 -0.03 -8.16
N HIS A 82 -1.30 0.53 -8.67
CA HIS A 82 -2.18 -0.13 -9.61
C HIS A 82 -1.91 0.39 -11.02
N PHE A 83 -1.53 -0.50 -11.93
CA PHE A 83 -1.28 -0.19 -13.33
C PHE A 83 -2.27 -0.91 -14.23
N GLU A 84 -2.52 -0.31 -15.38
CA GLU A 84 -3.36 -0.90 -16.42
C GLU A 84 -2.58 -0.94 -17.72
N LEU A 85 -2.64 -2.09 -18.40
CA LEU A 85 -2.02 -2.34 -19.69
C LEU A 85 -2.94 -3.25 -20.51
N ASP A 86 -3.36 -2.78 -21.68
CA ASP A 86 -4.22 -3.51 -22.62
C ASP A 86 -5.48 -4.12 -21.98
N GLY A 87 -6.09 -3.40 -21.02
CA GLY A 87 -7.29 -3.86 -20.31
C GLY A 87 -7.02 -4.88 -19.19
N VAL A 88 -5.76 -5.15 -18.87
CA VAL A 88 -5.34 -6.02 -17.76
C VAL A 88 -4.75 -5.17 -16.64
N VAL A 89 -5.10 -5.49 -15.39
CA VAL A 89 -4.62 -4.75 -14.21
C VAL A 89 -3.42 -5.46 -13.58
N TYR A 90 -2.35 -4.70 -13.36
CA TYR A 90 -1.11 -5.12 -12.72
C TYR A 90 -0.93 -4.36 -11.41
N ASN A 91 -1.02 -5.06 -10.29
CA ASN A 91 -0.92 -4.50 -8.95
C ASN A 91 0.46 -4.85 -8.36
N MET A 92 1.25 -3.84 -8.04
CA MET A 92 2.51 -4.03 -7.31
C MET A 92 2.31 -3.61 -5.85
N THR A 93 2.56 -4.51 -4.92
CA THR A 93 2.52 -4.20 -3.48
C THR A 93 3.91 -4.25 -2.86
N VAL A 94 4.15 -3.34 -1.91
CA VAL A 94 5.37 -3.28 -1.10
C VAL A 94 5.00 -3.12 0.37
N THR A 95 5.64 -3.90 1.23
CA THR A 95 5.45 -3.84 2.68
C THR A 95 6.54 -2.96 3.29
N LEU A 96 6.13 -2.02 4.14
CA LEU A 96 7.03 -1.17 4.94
C LEU A 96 7.12 -1.73 6.37
N ASN A 97 8.35 -1.83 6.87
CA ASN A 97 8.65 -2.33 8.21
C ASN A 97 9.87 -1.59 8.80
N GLY A 98 10.35 -1.99 9.98
CA GLY A 98 11.50 -1.36 10.62
C GLY A 98 12.80 -1.42 9.81
N GLU A 99 13.00 -2.44 8.98
CA GLU A 99 14.17 -2.57 8.09
C GLU A 99 14.01 -1.71 6.83
N TRP A 100 12.80 -1.64 6.29
CA TRP A 100 12.44 -0.92 5.07
C TRP A 100 11.33 0.11 5.35
N PRO A 101 11.63 1.23 6.02
CA PRO A 101 10.61 2.17 6.49
C PRO A 101 10.15 3.17 5.43
N THR A 102 10.72 3.13 4.22
CA THR A 102 10.46 4.13 3.16
C THR A 102 10.24 3.46 1.80
N VAL A 103 9.53 4.17 0.92
CA VAL A 103 9.30 3.77 -0.47
C VAL A 103 9.96 4.79 -1.42
N PRO A 104 10.60 4.37 -2.53
CA PRO A 104 11.10 5.33 -3.53
C PRO A 104 9.94 5.91 -4.35
N SER A 105 10.04 7.19 -4.68
CA SER A 105 9.11 7.86 -5.59
C SER A 105 9.24 7.30 -7.01
N ILE A 106 8.11 7.12 -7.69
CA ILE A 106 8.02 6.82 -9.12
C ILE A 106 7.57 8.04 -9.93
N THR A 107 7.40 9.21 -9.31
CA THR A 107 7.02 10.46 -9.98
C THR A 107 7.87 10.79 -11.22
N PRO A 108 9.20 10.55 -11.24
CA PRO A 108 10.01 10.74 -12.46
C PRO A 108 9.60 9.85 -13.65
N LEU A 109 8.96 8.71 -13.40
CA LEU A 109 8.47 7.77 -14.41
C LEU A 109 7.01 8.02 -14.77
N PHE A 110 6.20 8.35 -13.76
CA PHE A 110 4.76 8.57 -13.85
C PHE A 110 4.38 9.88 -13.14
N ALA A 111 4.18 10.95 -13.91
CA ALA A 111 3.94 12.29 -13.34
C ALA A 111 2.69 12.36 -12.45
N ASN A 112 1.67 11.53 -12.69
CA ASN A 112 0.47 11.46 -11.86
C ASN A 112 0.71 10.81 -10.48
N ALA A 113 1.87 10.20 -10.24
CA ALA A 113 2.23 9.68 -8.92
C ALA A 113 2.46 10.79 -7.88
N ASP A 114 2.78 12.03 -8.28
CA ASP A 114 3.05 13.16 -7.36
C ASP A 114 1.92 13.31 -6.33
N TRP A 115 0.67 13.35 -6.80
CA TRP A 115 -0.49 13.57 -5.94
C TRP A 115 -0.73 12.37 -5.02
N HIS A 116 -0.68 11.15 -5.55
CA HIS A 116 -0.94 9.96 -4.76
C HIS A 116 0.14 9.72 -3.69
N GLU A 117 1.41 9.95 -4.04
CA GLU A 117 2.52 9.81 -3.12
C GLU A 117 2.44 10.85 -2.00
N ARG A 118 2.08 12.11 -2.31
CA ARG A 118 1.89 13.16 -1.31
C ARG A 118 0.67 12.90 -0.43
N GLU A 119 -0.40 12.36 -0.99
CA GLU A 119 -1.59 11.94 -0.24
C GLU A 119 -1.24 10.89 0.83
N MET A 120 -0.48 9.84 0.47
CA MET A 120 -0.09 8.83 1.47
C MET A 120 0.94 9.34 2.48
N MET A 121 1.82 10.27 2.09
CA MET A 121 2.72 10.95 3.04
C MET A 121 1.94 11.70 4.11
N GLU A 122 0.86 12.38 3.71
CA GLU A 122 0.06 13.21 4.59
C GLU A 122 -0.94 12.40 5.43
N LEU A 123 -1.68 11.47 4.81
CA LEU A 123 -2.73 10.69 5.48
C LEU A 123 -2.17 9.55 6.36
N TYR A 124 -1.12 8.87 5.89
CA TYR A 124 -0.56 7.68 6.54
C TYR A 124 0.84 7.90 7.12
N GLY A 125 1.45 9.07 6.94
CA GLY A 125 2.79 9.35 7.44
C GLY A 125 3.88 8.55 6.73
N ILE A 126 3.58 7.97 5.56
CA ILE A 126 4.52 7.14 4.80
C ILE A 126 5.63 8.01 4.24
N GLN A 127 6.89 7.61 4.45
CA GLN A 127 8.03 8.34 3.92
C GLN A 127 8.35 7.92 2.49
N VAL A 128 8.28 8.88 1.57
CA VAL A 128 8.60 8.70 0.16
C VAL A 128 9.94 9.35 -0.17
N THR A 129 10.92 8.55 -0.56
CA THR A 129 12.27 9.03 -0.91
C THR A 129 12.33 9.51 -2.36
N GLY A 130 12.95 10.67 -2.60
CA GLY A 130 13.09 11.22 -3.95
C GLY A 130 11.84 11.89 -4.52
N GLN A 131 10.81 12.14 -3.70
CA GLN A 131 9.61 12.90 -4.10
C GLN A 131 9.99 14.34 -4.54
N PRO A 132 9.71 14.75 -5.79
CA PRO A 132 10.07 16.10 -6.26
C PRO A 132 9.42 17.26 -5.48
N ASN A 133 8.23 17.06 -4.92
CA ASN A 133 7.51 18.10 -4.18
C ASN A 133 6.91 17.57 -2.85
N PRO A 134 7.71 17.46 -1.78
CA PRO A 134 7.29 16.83 -0.51
C PRO A 134 6.40 17.74 0.38
N ARG A 135 5.66 18.67 -0.22
CA ARG A 135 4.74 19.56 0.52
C ARG A 135 3.41 18.84 0.77
N ARG A 136 2.76 19.18 1.89
CA ARG A 136 1.37 18.78 2.19
C ARG A 136 0.45 19.06 1.01
N LEU A 137 -0.53 18.21 0.79
CA LEU A 137 -1.41 18.26 -0.36
C LEU A 137 -2.74 18.95 -0.02
N PHE A 138 -3.41 18.53 1.06
CA PHE A 138 -4.75 19.05 1.38
C PHE A 138 -5.17 19.04 2.85
N LEU A 139 -4.46 18.39 3.79
CA LEU A 139 -4.84 18.49 5.20
C LEU A 139 -4.44 19.86 5.74
N ASP A 140 -5.22 20.33 6.72
CA ASP A 140 -4.89 21.53 7.46
C ASP A 140 -3.52 21.39 8.15
N GLU A 141 -2.77 22.49 8.23
CA GLU A 141 -1.44 22.51 8.88
C GLU A 141 -1.52 22.15 10.36
N GLU A 142 -2.67 22.38 11.01
CA GLU A 142 -2.93 22.03 12.40
C GLU A 142 -3.02 20.51 12.64
N LEU A 143 -3.29 19.70 11.60
CA LEU A 143 -3.37 18.24 11.73
C LEU A 143 -1.99 17.59 11.62
N ASP A 144 -1.72 16.58 12.44
CA ASP A 144 -0.51 15.77 12.32
C ASP A 144 -0.55 14.85 11.10
N ALA A 145 0.62 14.64 10.48
CA ALA A 145 0.74 13.68 9.39
C ALA A 145 0.52 12.25 9.94
N GLY A 146 -0.14 11.40 9.16
CA GLY A 146 -0.45 10.05 9.60
C GLY A 146 -1.70 9.95 10.49
N ILE A 147 -2.56 10.96 10.50
CA ILE A 147 -3.79 11.00 11.31
C ILE A 147 -4.67 9.75 11.14
N LEU A 148 -4.65 9.08 9.98
CA LEU A 148 -5.40 7.84 9.76
C LEU A 148 -4.84 6.63 10.52
N ASN A 149 -3.60 6.69 11.00
CA ASN A 149 -3.02 5.66 11.87
C ASN A 149 -3.53 5.80 13.32
N GLU A 150 -3.92 7.01 13.72
CA GLU A 150 -4.43 7.31 15.07
C GLU A 150 -5.95 7.32 15.14
N ALA A 151 -6.61 7.40 13.98
CA ALA A 151 -8.06 7.44 13.88
C ALA A 151 -8.69 6.17 14.48
N VAL A 152 -9.34 6.33 15.64
CA VAL A 152 -10.20 5.29 16.20
C VAL A 152 -11.45 5.20 15.32
N PRO A 153 -11.72 4.06 14.67
CA PRO A 153 -12.92 3.90 13.86
C PRO A 153 -14.18 4.23 14.68
N LEU A 154 -15.13 4.93 14.08
CA LEU A 154 -16.37 5.32 14.76
C LEU A 154 -17.09 4.11 15.36
N SER A 155 -17.06 2.95 14.70
CA SER A 155 -17.62 1.72 15.24
C SER A 155 -16.94 1.23 16.53
N ILE A 156 -15.63 1.46 16.68
CA ILE A 156 -14.91 1.18 17.94
C ILE A 156 -15.33 2.18 19.01
N MET A 157 -15.40 3.48 18.70
CA MET A 157 -15.89 4.49 19.64
C MET A 157 -17.33 4.22 20.09
N MET A 158 -18.23 3.89 19.17
CA MET A 158 -19.64 3.61 19.45
C MET A 158 -19.83 2.31 20.23
N ASN A 159 -19.06 1.26 19.95
CA ASN A 159 -19.11 0.02 20.73
C ASN A 159 -18.53 0.22 22.14
N GLY A 160 -17.41 0.94 22.28
CA GLY A 160 -16.79 1.25 23.58
C GLY A 160 -17.64 2.17 24.46
N ALA A 161 -18.49 3.01 23.86
CA ALA A 161 -19.50 3.78 24.59
C ALA A 161 -20.70 2.95 25.06
N CYS A 162 -20.91 1.75 24.46
CA CYS A 162 -22.02 0.86 24.80
C CYS A 162 -21.61 -0.36 25.64
N THR A 163 -20.32 -0.70 25.75
CA THR A 163 -19.85 -1.80 26.62
C THR A 163 -18.88 -1.31 27.69
N THR A 164 -19.19 -1.62 28.94
CA THR A 164 -18.48 -1.22 30.17
C THR A 164 -17.00 -1.66 30.24
N ASP A 165 -16.57 -2.52 29.32
CA ASP A 165 -15.29 -3.24 29.34
C ASP A 165 -14.04 -2.35 29.20
N LEU A 166 -14.12 -1.22 28.48
CA LEU A 166 -12.96 -0.36 28.27
C LEU A 166 -12.56 0.37 29.57
N TRP A 167 -13.55 0.91 30.28
CA TRP A 167 -13.32 1.63 31.53
C TRP A 167 -12.92 0.68 32.67
N GLU A 168 -13.45 -0.53 32.71
CA GLU A 168 -13.06 -1.55 33.70
C GLU A 168 -11.60 -2.01 33.53
N ARG A 169 -11.10 -2.14 32.29
CA ARG A 169 -9.68 -2.47 32.04
C ARG A 169 -8.74 -1.34 32.45
N ILE A 170 -9.09 -0.09 32.14
CA ILE A 170 -8.31 1.09 32.52
C ILE A 170 -8.26 1.25 34.05
N LEU A 171 -9.37 0.98 34.75
CA LEU A 171 -9.41 1.04 36.22
C LEU A 171 -8.58 -0.07 36.87
N LYS A 172 -8.64 -1.30 36.35
CA LYS A 172 -7.81 -2.43 36.84
C LYS A 172 -6.31 -2.17 36.68
N ASP A 173 -5.89 -1.57 35.57
CA ASP A 173 -4.47 -1.29 35.35
C ASP A 173 -3.94 -0.18 36.28
N LYS A 174 -4.80 0.75 36.73
CA LYS A 174 -4.44 1.75 37.75
C LYS A 174 -4.35 1.18 39.15
N GLU A 175 -5.19 0.22 39.52
CA GLU A 175 -5.15 -0.45 40.83
C GLU A 175 -3.92 -1.37 40.99
N ASN A 176 -3.42 -1.96 39.89
CA ASN A 176 -2.24 -2.83 39.92
C ASN A 176 -0.89 -2.10 39.93
N GLN A 177 -0.89 -0.76 39.82
CA GLN A 177 0.33 0.08 39.83
C GLN A 177 0.54 0.84 41.15
N SER A 178 -0.29 0.61 42.16
CA SER A 178 -0.21 1.15 43.53
C SER A 178 0.04 0.05 44.55
#